data_AF-A0A1F6ZP12-F1
#
_entry.id   AF-A0A1F6ZP12-F1
#
_cell.length_a   1.000
_cell.length_b   1.000
_cell.length_c   1.000
_cell.angle_alpha   90.00
_cell.angle_beta   90.00
_cell.angle_gamma   90.00
#
_symmetry.space_group_name_H-M   'P 1'
#
loop_
_entity.id
_entity.type
_entity.pdbx_description
1 polymer ?
#
loop_
_entity_poly.entity_id
_entity_poly.type
_entity_poly.pdbx_seq_one_letter_code
_entity_poly.pdbx_strand_id
1 'polypeptide(L)'
;MGKNKAIKSLGNILSNLAIHKILVRYTNKPESLHHLESEIIAYIDTAWEQAGEFNWSDSDVEEIRSEVLTDFKRDIKRYYPDVRFTMEEAETIVEELLEEVLRKSED
;
A
#
# COMPACT_ATOMS: atom_id res chain seq x y z
N MET A 1 -17.53 -4.17 9.79
CA MET A 1 -16.70 -3.07 10.34
C MET A 1 -17.32 -1.73 9.90
N GLY A 2 -17.13 -0.61 10.60
CA GLY A 2 -17.63 0.69 10.11
C GLY A 2 -16.72 1.24 9.01
N LYS A 3 -17.26 2.00 8.05
CA LYS A 3 -16.52 2.46 6.86
C LYS A 3 -15.23 3.22 7.21
N ASN A 4 -15.25 4.12 8.19
CA ASN A 4 -14.03 4.84 8.63
C ASN A 4 -12.97 3.91 9.22
N LYS A 5 -13.37 2.81 9.87
CA LYS A 5 -12.40 1.80 10.34
C LYS A 5 -11.84 1.01 9.17
N ALA A 6 -12.67 0.71 8.16
CA ALA A 6 -12.23 0.04 6.94
C ALA A 6 -11.25 0.90 6.13
N ILE A 7 -11.49 2.22 6.01
CA ILE A 7 -10.55 3.18 5.39
C ILE A 7 -9.16 3.07 6.03
N LYS A 8 -9.09 3.15 7.36
CA LYS A 8 -7.81 3.02 8.08
C LYS A 8 -7.18 1.66 7.91
N SER A 9 -7.96 0.58 7.98
CA SER A 9 -7.45 -0.78 7.80
C SER A 9 -6.87 -0.98 6.40
N LEU A 10 -7.60 -0.55 5.37
CA LEU A 10 -7.17 -0.65 3.99
C LEU A 10 -5.94 0.24 3.73
N GLY A 11 -5.93 1.46 4.27
CA GLY A 11 -4.78 2.36 4.19
C GLY A 11 -3.51 1.76 4.80
N ASN A 12 -3.61 1.07 5.93
CA ASN A 12 -2.48 0.36 6.53
C ASN A 12 -1.97 -0.78 5.64
N ILE A 13 -2.87 -1.58 5.04
CA ILE A 13 -2.49 -2.68 4.13
C ILE A 13 -1.77 -2.13 2.89
N LEU A 14 -2.36 -1.11 2.26
CA LEU A 14 -1.79 -0.48 1.06
C LEU A 14 -0.45 0.23 1.35
N SER A 15 -0.30 0.84 2.53
CA SER A 15 0.98 1.38 3.00
C SER A 15 2.05 0.28 3.10
N ASN A 16 1.71 -0.85 3.73
CA ASN A 16 2.64 -1.98 3.81
C ASN A 16 3.02 -2.50 2.42
N LEU A 17 2.06 -2.64 1.51
CA LEU A 17 2.32 -3.01 0.12
C LEU A 17 3.30 -2.05 -0.57
N ALA A 18 3.08 -0.74 -0.43
CA ALA A 18 3.97 0.28 -1.00
C ALA A 18 5.39 0.19 -0.43
N ILE A 19 5.52 -0.02 0.89
CA ILE A 19 6.81 -0.25 1.54
C ILE A 19 7.50 -1.47 0.94
N HIS A 20 6.81 -2.61 0.83
CA HIS A 20 7.43 -3.83 0.31
C HIS A 20 7.82 -3.68 -1.16
N LYS A 21 7.01 -3.01 -1.99
CA LYS A 21 7.37 -2.71 -3.39
C LYS A 21 8.62 -1.83 -3.48
N ILE A 22 8.76 -0.81 -2.62
CA ILE A 22 9.98 0.00 -2.51
C ILE A 22 11.16 -0.89 -2.06
N LEU A 23 10.99 -1.71 -1.04
CA LEU A 23 12.05 -2.59 -0.56
C LEU A 23 12.52 -3.56 -1.63
N VAL A 24 11.64 -4.18 -2.41
CA VAL A 24 12.04 -5.05 -3.53
C VAL A 24 12.90 -4.29 -4.55
N ARG A 25 12.58 -3.02 -4.83
CA ARG A 25 13.33 -2.19 -5.80
C ARG A 25 14.70 -1.75 -5.30
N TYR A 26 14.84 -1.46 -3.99
CA TYR A 26 16.03 -0.79 -3.44
C TYR A 26 16.76 -1.58 -2.34
N THR A 27 16.31 -2.78 -2.00
CA THR A 27 16.99 -3.61 -1.00
C THR A 27 18.33 -4.10 -1.51
N ASN A 28 19.34 -4.02 -0.65
CA ASN A 28 20.65 -4.63 -0.90
C ASN A 28 20.74 -6.08 -0.39
N LYS A 29 19.62 -6.65 0.06
CA LYS A 29 19.52 -8.00 0.65
C LYS A 29 18.77 -8.96 -0.29
N PRO A 30 19.45 -9.55 -1.28
CA PRO A 30 18.82 -10.44 -2.25
C PRO A 30 18.15 -11.65 -1.60
N GLU A 31 18.66 -12.12 -0.47
CA GLU A 31 18.08 -13.22 0.31
C GLU A 31 16.67 -12.92 0.85
N SER A 32 16.32 -11.64 0.98
CA SER A 32 15.01 -11.21 1.46
C SER A 32 13.99 -11.05 0.34
N LEU A 33 14.41 -11.02 -0.93
CA LEU A 33 13.53 -10.71 -2.07
C LEU A 33 12.35 -11.68 -2.18
N HIS A 34 12.62 -12.99 -2.10
CA HIS A 34 11.56 -14.00 -2.21
C HIS A 34 10.51 -13.87 -1.09
N HIS A 35 10.95 -13.52 0.12
CA HIS A 35 10.06 -13.30 1.24
C HIS A 35 9.20 -12.04 1.02
N LEU A 36 9.81 -10.92 0.62
CA LEU A 36 9.11 -9.67 0.33
C LEU A 36 8.09 -9.84 -0.80
N GLU A 37 8.44 -10.56 -1.87
CA GLU A 37 7.52 -10.87 -2.97
C GLU A 37 6.33 -11.71 -2.52
N SER A 38 6.56 -12.70 -1.65
CA SER A 38 5.49 -13.51 -1.08
C SER A 38 4.55 -12.69 -0.18
N GLU A 39 5.11 -11.77 0.61
CA GLU A 39 4.32 -10.84 1.44
C GLU A 39 3.49 -9.88 0.59
N ILE A 40 4.04 -9.39 -0.54
CA ILE A 40 3.27 -8.56 -1.49
C ILE A 40 2.04 -9.32 -2.00
N ILE A 41 2.18 -10.59 -2.37
CA ILE A 41 1.06 -11.41 -2.84
C ILE A 41 0.00 -11.57 -1.73
N ALA A 42 0.42 -11.89 -0.51
CA ALA A 42 -0.53 -12.04 0.60
C ALA A 42 -1.26 -10.73 0.93
N TYR A 43 -0.56 -9.60 0.91
CA TYR A 43 -1.17 -8.30 1.20
C TYR A 43 -2.10 -7.83 0.08
N ILE A 44 -1.79 -8.08 -1.19
CA ILE A 44 -2.69 -7.66 -2.30
C ILE A 44 -4.00 -8.46 -2.27
N ASP A 45 -3.94 -9.76 -2.00
CA ASP A 45 -5.14 -10.60 -1.84
C ASP A 45 -6.04 -10.07 -0.70
N THR A 46 -5.42 -9.72 0.44
CA THR A 46 -6.13 -9.14 1.58
C THR A 46 -6.71 -7.76 1.23
N ALA A 47 -5.98 -6.94 0.47
CA ALA A 47 -6.44 -5.63 0.05
C ALA A 47 -7.68 -5.72 -0.86
N TRP A 48 -7.67 -6.67 -1.82
CA TRP A 48 -8.83 -6.92 -2.69
C TRP A 48 -10.05 -7.41 -1.92
N GLU A 49 -9.88 -8.35 -0.99
CA GLU A 49 -10.98 -8.83 -0.15
C GLU A 49 -11.63 -7.66 0.62
N GLN A 50 -10.80 -6.81 1.24
CA GLN A 50 -11.29 -5.68 2.02
C GLN A 50 -11.88 -4.56 1.15
N ALA A 51 -11.33 -4.35 -0.05
CA ALA A 51 -11.87 -3.39 -1.01
C ALA A 51 -13.26 -3.83 -1.51
N GLY A 52 -13.50 -5.14 -1.65
CA GLY A 52 -14.80 -5.69 -2.06
C GLY A 52 -15.92 -5.56 -1.01
N GLU A 53 -15.60 -5.21 0.25
CA GLU A 53 -16.61 -5.07 1.31
C GLU A 53 -17.47 -3.80 1.18
N PHE A 54 -17.00 -2.78 0.45
CA PHE A 54 -17.64 -1.46 0.38
C PHE A 54 -17.61 -0.86 -1.02
N ASN A 55 -18.57 0.00 -1.31
CA ASN A 55 -18.48 0.94 -2.41
C ASN A 55 -17.71 2.18 -1.96
N TRP A 56 -16.61 2.48 -2.65
CA TRP A 56 -15.73 3.61 -2.37
C TRP A 56 -16.09 4.76 -3.29
N SER A 57 -16.45 5.91 -2.71
CA SER A 57 -16.57 7.16 -3.44
C SER A 57 -15.20 7.79 -3.66
N ASP A 58 -15.11 8.76 -4.58
CA ASP A 58 -13.88 9.52 -4.78
C ASP A 58 -13.35 10.15 -3.48
N SER A 59 -14.25 10.62 -2.61
CA SER A 59 -13.86 11.16 -1.30
C SER A 59 -13.26 10.10 -0.38
N ASP A 60 -13.75 8.85 -0.43
CA ASP A 60 -13.18 7.77 0.37
C ASP A 60 -11.80 7.37 -0.17
N VAL A 61 -11.65 7.33 -1.50
CA VAL A 61 -10.37 7.02 -2.15
C VAL A 61 -9.31 8.06 -1.77
N GLU A 62 -9.65 9.35 -1.75
CA GLU A 62 -8.73 10.39 -1.29
C GLU A 62 -8.39 10.27 0.21
N GLU A 63 -9.35 9.86 1.05
CA GLU A 63 -9.07 9.62 2.48
C GLU A 63 -8.13 8.41 2.66
N ILE A 64 -8.38 7.32 1.94
CA ILE A 64 -7.50 6.14 1.93
C ILE A 64 -6.11 6.54 1.47
N ARG A 65 -5.98 7.27 0.35
CA ARG A 65 -4.71 7.78 -0.17
C ARG A 65 -3.94 8.58 0.87
N SER A 66 -4.61 9.48 1.60
CA SER A 66 -4.00 10.28 2.66
C SER A 66 -3.49 9.42 3.82
N GLU A 67 -4.25 8.41 4.23
CA GLU A 67 -3.83 7.46 5.27
C GLU A 67 -2.61 6.64 4.80
N VAL A 68 -2.63 6.11 3.56
CA VAL A 68 -1.52 5.37 2.96
C VAL A 68 -0.23 6.20 2.98
N LEU A 69 -0.26 7.42 2.46
CA LEU A 69 0.94 8.26 2.38
C LEU A 69 1.46 8.66 3.76
N THR A 70 0.55 8.91 4.72
CA THR A 70 0.91 9.21 6.10
C THR A 70 1.64 8.05 6.75
N ASP A 71 1.05 6.85 6.65
CA ASP A 71 1.59 5.64 7.24
C ASP A 71 2.90 5.22 6.56
N PHE A 72 2.95 5.29 5.23
CA PHE A 72 4.15 4.99 4.44
C PHE A 72 5.33 5.86 4.90
N LYS A 73 5.13 7.19 4.92
CA LYS A 73 6.18 8.16 5.31
C LYS A 73 6.68 7.91 6.73
N ARG A 74 5.77 7.59 7.65
CA ARG A 74 6.10 7.29 9.04
C ARG A 74 6.93 6.01 9.14
N ASP A 75 6.47 4.93 8.51
CA ASP A 75 6.98 3.59 8.75
C ASP A 75 8.27 3.32 7.94
N ILE A 76 8.38 3.82 6.71
CA ILE A 76 9.62 3.71 5.93
C ILE A 76 10.77 4.44 6.63
N LYS A 77 10.51 5.63 7.18
CA LYS A 77 11.51 6.42 7.92
C LYS A 77 11.91 5.75 9.23
N ARG A 78 10.96 5.10 9.89
CA ARG A 78 11.18 4.47 11.21
C ARG A 78 11.91 3.15 11.09
N TYR A 79 11.53 2.29 10.15
CA TYR A 79 12.01 0.91 10.07
C TYR A 79 13.09 0.71 9.00
N TYR A 80 13.13 1.58 7.99
CA TYR A 80 14.02 1.45 6.83
C TYR A 80 14.75 2.77 6.50
N PRO A 81 15.41 3.43 7.47
CA PRO A 81 16.01 4.75 7.28
C PRO A 81 17.15 4.77 6.23
N ASP A 82 17.74 3.61 5.92
CA ASP A 82 18.86 3.49 4.97
C ASP A 82 18.40 3.30 3.51
N VAL A 83 17.10 3.09 3.27
CA VAL A 83 16.54 2.90 1.93
C VAL A 83 16.43 4.26 1.24
N ARG A 84 17.04 4.38 0.06
CA ARG A 84 17.07 5.62 -0.72
C ARG A 84 16.13 5.54 -1.90
N PHE A 85 15.10 6.37 -1.87
CA PHE A 85 14.07 6.52 -2.90
C PHE A 85 13.59 7.98 -2.94
N THR A 86 12.89 8.37 -3.99
CA THR A 86 12.24 9.68 -4.09
C THR A 86 10.78 9.59 -3.65
N MET A 87 10.24 10.67 -3.07
CA MET A 87 8.82 10.69 -2.72
C MET A 87 7.91 10.56 -3.94
N GLU A 88 8.34 11.02 -5.11
CA GLU A 88 7.61 10.88 -6.37
C GLU A 88 7.45 9.40 -6.78
N GLU A 89 8.50 8.58 -6.63
CA GLU A 89 8.43 7.14 -6.87
C GLU A 89 7.46 6.44 -5.89
N ALA A 90 7.49 6.84 -4.61
CA ALA A 90 6.58 6.30 -3.61
C ALA A 90 5.12 6.68 -3.90
N GLU A 91 4.86 7.93 -4.27
CA GLU A 91 3.53 8.39 -4.66
C GLU A 91 3.02 7.64 -5.90
N THR A 92 3.88 7.44 -6.91
CA THR A 92 3.53 6.63 -8.10
C THR A 92 3.12 5.21 -7.72
N ILE A 93 3.87 4.53 -6.85
CA ILE A 93 3.52 3.18 -6.38
C ILE A 93 2.19 3.18 -5.63
N VAL A 94 1.91 4.21 -4.84
CA VAL A 94 0.63 4.34 -4.12
C VAL A 94 -0.53 4.52 -5.09
N GLU A 95 -0.39 5.37 -6.12
CA GLU A 95 -1.44 5.51 -7.14
C GLU A 95 -1.69 4.19 -7.88
N GLU A 96 -0.64 3.50 -8.32
CA GLU A 96 -0.76 2.19 -8.98
C GLU A 96 -1.53 1.19 -8.11
N LEU A 97 -1.24 1.16 -6.80
CA LEU A 97 -1.93 0.29 -5.84
C LEU A 97 -3.40 0.67 -5.65
N LEU A 98 -3.71 1.96 -5.55
CA LEU A 98 -5.09 2.44 -5.44
C LEU A 98 -5.89 2.09 -6.70
N GLU A 99 -5.30 2.25 -7.88
CA GLU A 99 -5.93 1.84 -9.14
C GLU A 99 -6.14 0.32 -9.22
N GLU A 100 -5.12 -0.46 -8.85
CA GLU A 100 -5.17 -1.92 -8.85
C GLU A 100 -6.22 -2.49 -7.89
N VAL A 101 -6.41 -1.86 -6.72
CA VAL A 101 -7.26 -2.39 -5.66
C VAL A 101 -8.67 -1.80 -5.67
N LEU A 102 -8.82 -0.52 -6.02
CA LEU A 102 -10.11 0.19 -5.87
C LEU A 102 -10.80 0.51 -7.19
N ARG A 103 -10.07 0.56 -8.32
CA ARG A 103 -10.65 0.91 -9.63
C ARG A 103 -10.80 -0.26 -10.60
N LYS A 104 -10.17 -1.42 -10.35
CA LYS A 104 -10.37 -2.64 -11.16
C LYS A 104 -11.65 -3.41 -10.86
N SER A 105 -12.48 -2.93 -9.94
CA SER A 105 -13.75 -3.57 -9.56
C SER A 105 -14.88 -3.37 -10.58
N GLU A 106 -14.63 -2.74 -11.74
CA GLU A 106 -15.65 -2.38 -12.73
C GLU A 106 -15.68 -3.24 -14.01
N ASP A 107 -14.83 -4.28 -14.14
CA ASP A 107 -14.86 -5.22 -15.28
C ASP A 107 -15.55 -6.57 -14.96
#